data_AF-A0A060YW23-F1
#
_entry.id   AF-A0A060YW23-F1
#
_cell.length_a   1.000
_cell.length_b   1.000
_cell.length_c   1.000
_cell.angle_alpha   90.00
_cell.angle_beta   90.00
_cell.angle_gamma   90.00
#
_symmetry.space_group_name_H-M   'P 1'
#
loop_
_entity.id
_entity.type
_entity.pdbx_description
1 polymer ?
#
loop_
_entity_poly.entity_id
_entity_poly.type
_entity_poly.pdbx_seq_one_letter_code
_entity_poly.pdbx_strand_id
1 'polypeptide(L)'
;MEKHKKITSLKFEYNQILSAKIAKSFLYAKQKYFEFGDKPQKLLARQLRKNVSDRMIHKVKSASGELLSSPKDINDRFRQFYETLYTSKADPITP
;
A
#
# COMPACT_ATOMS: atom_id res chain seq x y z
N MET A 1 -42.84 19.83 -14.36
CA MET A 1 -42.93 18.53 -15.07
C MET A 1 -41.61 18.19 -15.78
N GLU A 2 -41.14 19.04 -16.70
CA GLU A 2 -39.84 18.91 -17.43
C GLU A 2 -38.63 18.59 -16.53
N LYS A 3 -38.37 19.40 -15.50
CA LYS A 3 -37.22 19.21 -14.59
C LYS A 3 -37.23 17.87 -13.86
N HIS A 4 -38.41 17.40 -13.45
CA HIS A 4 -38.56 16.12 -12.77
C HIS A 4 -38.25 14.95 -13.70
N LYS A 5 -38.76 15.00 -14.95
CA LYS A 5 -38.44 14.00 -15.98
C LYS A 5 -36.93 13.92 -16.25
N LYS A 6 -36.25 15.08 -16.33
CA LYS A 6 -34.79 15.11 -16.56
C LYS A 6 -34.01 14.52 -15.40
N ILE A 7 -34.37 14.83 -14.15
CA ILE A 7 -33.76 14.23 -12.96
C ILE A 7 -33.95 12.72 -12.94
N THR A 8 -35.15 12.23 -13.28
CA THR A 8 -35.44 10.79 -13.32
C THR A 8 -34.64 10.07 -14.40
N SER A 9 -34.50 10.66 -15.59
CA SER A 9 -33.65 10.11 -16.67
C SER A 9 -32.18 10.02 -16.24
N LEU A 10 -31.64 11.09 -15.66
CA LEU A 10 -30.25 11.11 -15.19
C LEU A 10 -30.00 10.08 -14.08
N LYS A 11 -30.94 9.92 -13.14
CA LYS A 11 -30.86 8.88 -12.10
C LYS A 11 -30.86 7.48 -12.72
N PHE A 12 -31.67 7.25 -13.75
CA PHE A 12 -31.72 5.97 -14.43
C PHE A 12 -30.41 5.65 -15.17
N GLU A 13 -29.87 6.61 -15.92
CA GLU A 13 -28.57 6.49 -16.59
C GLU A 13 -27.44 6.21 -15.58
N TYR A 14 -27.43 6.95 -14.47
CA TYR A 14 -26.47 6.72 -13.39
C TYR A 14 -26.57 5.30 -12.81
N ASN A 15 -27.80 4.84 -12.51
CA ASN A 15 -28.02 3.50 -11.97
C ASN A 15 -27.61 2.40 -12.95
N GLN A 16 -27.77 2.60 -14.26
CA GLN A 16 -27.28 1.66 -15.27
C GLN A 16 -25.75 1.54 -15.25
N ILE A 17 -25.04 2.68 -15.25
CA ILE A 17 -23.58 2.71 -15.17
C ILE A 17 -23.09 2.04 -13.87
N LEU A 18 -23.74 2.37 -12.76
CA LEU A 18 -23.42 1.78 -11.46
C LEU A 18 -23.65 0.27 -11.46
N SER A 19 -24.76 -0.20 -12.01
CA SER A 19 -25.09 -1.63 -12.11
C SER A 19 -24.06 -2.40 -12.94
N ALA A 20 -23.63 -1.84 -14.07
CA ALA A 20 -22.58 -2.42 -14.90
C ALA A 20 -21.25 -2.51 -14.13
N LYS A 21 -20.89 -1.48 -13.36
CA LYS A 21 -19.68 -1.47 -12.52
C LYS A 21 -19.76 -2.51 -11.40
N ILE A 22 -20.92 -2.66 -10.77
CA ILE A 22 -21.16 -3.67 -9.72
C ILE A 22 -21.02 -5.07 -10.32
N ALA A 23 -21.66 -5.35 -11.45
CA ALA A 23 -21.58 -6.64 -12.13
C ALA A 23 -20.13 -7.00 -12.49
N LYS A 24 -19.36 -6.04 -13.02
CA LYS A 24 -17.94 -6.22 -13.32
C LYS A 24 -17.11 -6.51 -12.07
N SER A 25 -17.36 -5.78 -10.98
CA SER A 25 -16.68 -6.00 -9.70
C SER A 25 -16.99 -7.38 -9.12
N PHE A 26 -18.25 -7.81 -9.24
CA PHE A 26 -18.70 -9.13 -8.79
C PHE A 26 -18.07 -10.27 -9.62
N LEU A 27 -17.93 -10.08 -10.93
CA LEU A 27 -17.22 -11.02 -11.81
C LEU A 27 -15.77 -11.20 -11.37
N TYR A 28 -15.04 -10.10 -11.15
CA TYR A 28 -13.65 -10.18 -10.66
C TYR A 28 -13.55 -10.78 -9.27
N ALA A 29 -14.51 -10.48 -8.38
CA ALA A 29 -14.56 -11.12 -7.07
C ALA A 29 -14.70 -12.63 -7.21
N LYS A 30 -15.66 -13.12 -8.00
CA LYS A 30 -15.85 -14.56 -8.27
C LYS A 30 -14.61 -15.20 -8.89
N GLN A 31 -14.01 -14.58 -9.89
CA GLN A 31 -12.78 -15.06 -10.51
C GLN A 31 -11.67 -15.20 -9.46
N LYS A 32 -11.47 -14.16 -8.64
CA LYS A 32 -10.50 -14.18 -7.54
C LYS A 32 -10.80 -15.31 -6.55
N TYR A 33 -12.05 -15.49 -6.14
CA TYR A 33 -12.43 -16.61 -5.25
C TYR A 33 -12.12 -17.96 -5.87
N PHE A 34 -12.34 -18.15 -7.16
CA PHE A 34 -11.99 -19.41 -7.84
C PHE A 34 -10.48 -19.63 -7.91
N GLU A 35 -9.71 -18.60 -8.27
CA GLU A 35 -8.24 -18.68 -8.38
C GLU A 35 -7.54 -18.93 -7.03
N PHE A 36 -8.08 -18.38 -5.94
CA PHE A 36 -7.45 -18.40 -4.61
C PHE A 36 -8.15 -19.30 -3.58
N GLY A 37 -9.37 -19.77 -3.84
CA GLY A 37 -10.21 -20.48 -2.87
C GLY A 37 -9.65 -21.84 -2.44
N ASP A 38 -8.92 -22.52 -3.33
CA ASP A 38 -8.38 -23.87 -3.08
C ASP A 38 -6.87 -23.86 -2.71
N LYS A 39 -6.25 -22.68 -2.58
CA LYS A 39 -4.78 -22.56 -2.45
C LYS A 39 -4.37 -21.62 -1.32
N PRO A 40 -4.61 -21.99 -0.04
CA PRO A 40 -4.24 -21.16 1.11
C PRO A 40 -2.76 -20.79 1.14
N GLN A 41 -1.87 -21.69 0.67
CA GLN A 41 -0.43 -21.42 0.55
C GLN A 41 -0.13 -20.26 -0.42
N LYS A 42 -0.85 -20.18 -1.55
CA LYS A 42 -0.68 -19.08 -2.53
C LYS A 42 -1.20 -17.76 -1.99
N LEU A 43 -2.30 -17.80 -1.23
CA LEU A 43 -2.86 -16.63 -0.55
C LEU A 43 -1.84 -16.08 0.45
N LEU A 44 -1.27 -16.93 1.30
CA LEU A 44 -0.23 -16.55 2.27
C LEU A 44 0.99 -15.96 1.57
N ALA A 45 1.51 -16.61 0.53
CA ALA A 45 2.66 -16.10 -0.22
C ALA A 45 2.38 -14.71 -0.84
N ARG A 46 1.15 -14.45 -1.31
CA ARG A 46 0.74 -13.15 -1.84
C ARG A 46 0.63 -12.09 -0.74
N GLN A 47 0.06 -12.45 0.41
CA GLN A 47 0.01 -11.56 1.59
C GLN A 47 1.42 -11.20 2.05
N LEU A 48 2.34 -12.16 2.10
CA LEU A 48 3.73 -11.93 2.47
C LEU A 48 4.43 -11.01 1.47
N ARG A 49 4.29 -11.26 0.16
CA ARG A 49 4.83 -10.35 -0.88
C ARG A 49 4.28 -8.94 -0.75
N LYS A 50 2.97 -8.79 -0.49
CA LYS A 50 2.36 -7.48 -0.26
C LYS A 50 2.94 -6.82 0.98
N ASN A 51 3.06 -7.54 2.09
CA ASN A 51 3.61 -7.01 3.34
C ASN A 51 5.06 -6.55 3.19
N VAL A 52 5.88 -7.35 2.49
CA VAL A 52 7.26 -6.99 2.15
C VAL A 52 7.29 -5.73 1.29
N SER A 53 6.47 -5.66 0.23
CA SER A 53 6.41 -4.49 -0.65
C SER A 53 5.93 -3.22 0.07
N ASP A 54 4.91 -3.33 0.93
CA ASP A 54 4.34 -2.20 1.66
C ASP A 54 5.34 -1.64 2.70
N ARG A 55 6.21 -2.50 3.25
CA ARG A 55 7.23 -2.12 4.24
C ARG A 55 8.61 -1.84 3.64
N MET A 56 8.78 -2.01 2.33
CA MET A 56 10.07 -1.84 1.67
C MET A 56 10.44 -0.37 1.63
N ILE A 57 11.61 -0.04 2.17
CA ILE A 57 12.14 1.32 2.13
C ILE A 57 12.91 1.49 0.83
N HIS A 58 12.27 2.12 -0.16
CA HIS A 58 12.85 2.28 -1.50
C HIS A 58 13.87 3.41 -1.58
N LYS A 59 13.76 4.43 -0.73
CA LYS A 59 14.64 5.61 -0.72
C LYS A 59 14.80 6.17 0.68
N VAL A 60 15.97 6.72 0.98
CA VAL A 60 16.29 7.40 2.25
C VAL A 60 16.96 8.74 1.98
N LYS A 61 16.86 9.69 2.91
CA LYS A 61 17.59 10.95 2.83
C LYS A 61 18.99 10.82 3.44
N SER A 62 19.99 11.29 2.71
CA SER A 62 21.35 11.50 3.19
C SER A 62 21.38 12.56 4.30
N ALA A 63 22.49 12.61 5.05
CA ALA A 63 22.75 13.68 6.01
C ALA A 63 22.78 15.08 5.35
N SER A 64 23.18 15.14 4.07
CA SER A 64 23.18 16.35 3.23
C SER A 64 21.80 16.69 2.64
N GLY A 65 20.78 15.83 2.84
CA GLY A 65 19.42 16.03 2.32
C GLY A 65 19.15 15.39 0.95
N GLU A 66 20.16 14.81 0.29
CA GLU A 66 20.00 14.11 -0.99
C GLU A 66 19.23 12.80 -0.86
N LEU A 67 18.45 12.43 -1.88
CA LEU A 67 17.63 11.22 -1.87
C LEU A 67 18.40 10.03 -2.46
N LEU A 68 18.78 9.09 -1.59
CA LEU A 68 19.52 7.90 -1.93
C LEU A 68 18.55 6.74 -2.19
N SER A 69 18.78 6.00 -3.27
CA SER A 69 17.94 4.87 -3.69
C SER A 69 18.70 3.54 -3.74
N SER A 70 20.01 3.54 -3.53
CA SER A 70 20.80 2.32 -3.57
C SER A 70 20.64 1.55 -2.24
N PRO A 71 20.52 0.21 -2.28
CA PRO A 71 20.36 -0.59 -1.06
C PRO A 71 21.53 -0.43 -0.08
N LYS A 72 22.74 -0.28 -0.61
CA LYS A 72 23.96 -0.11 0.20
C LYS A 72 23.91 1.21 0.97
N ASP A 73 23.60 2.30 0.28
CA ASP A 73 23.52 3.62 0.90
C ASP A 73 22.39 3.72 1.92
N ILE A 74 21.27 3.03 1.65
CA ILE A 74 20.15 2.93 2.60
C ILE A 74 20.61 2.26 3.89
N ASN A 75 21.27 1.10 3.78
CA ASN A 75 21.78 0.37 4.95
C ASN A 75 22.83 1.17 5.73
N ASP A 76 23.78 1.80 5.03
CA ASP A 76 24.80 2.62 5.66
C ASP A 76 24.18 3.83 6.38
N ARG A 77 23.13 4.44 5.82
CA ARG A 77 22.41 5.54 6.47
C ARG A 77 21.68 5.09 7.73
N PHE A 78 21.03 3.93 7.69
CA PHE A 78 20.41 3.33 8.87
C PHE A 78 21.43 3.05 9.96
N ARG A 79 22.59 2.48 9.59
CA ARG A 79 23.69 2.21 10.52
C ARG A 79 24.14 3.50 11.23
N GLN A 80 24.50 4.53 10.46
CA GLN A 80 24.95 5.82 11.00
C GLN A 80 23.91 6.49 11.91
N PHE A 81 22.64 6.43 11.54
CA PHE A 81 21.55 7.01 12.33
C PHE A 81 21.45 6.33 13.70
N TYR A 82 21.43 5.00 13.74
CA TYR A 82 21.33 4.26 15.00
C TYR A 82 22.62 4.29 15.82
N GLU A 83 23.79 4.24 15.18
CA GLU A 83 25.09 4.49 15.85
C GLU A 83 25.05 5.82 16.60
N THR A 84 24.61 6.89 15.94
CA THR A 84 24.50 8.22 16.57
C THR A 84 23.49 8.21 17.73
N LEU A 85 22.30 7.63 17.51
CA LEU A 85 21.20 7.61 18.48
C LEU A 85 21.58 6.90 19.79
N TYR A 86 22.34 5.81 19.70
CA TYR A 86 22.74 5.02 20.85
C TYR A 86 24.08 5.47 21.44
N THR A 87 24.95 6.12 20.66
CA THR A 87 26.18 6.72 21.18
C THR A 87 25.89 8.00 21.97
N SER A 88 24.86 8.77 21.59
CA SER A 88 24.50 10.03 22.28
C SER A 88 23.75 9.84 23.61
N LYS A 89 23.61 8.61 24.11
CA LYS A 89 22.93 8.27 25.38
C LYS A 89 23.81 7.54 26.38
N ALA A 90 25.12 7.53 26.18
CA ALA A 90 26.06 7.16 27.24
C ALA A 90 26.27 8.35 28.18
N ASP A 91 25.20 8.81 28.84
CA ASP A 91 25.38 9.53 30.09
C ASP A 91 25.93 8.50 31.08
N PRO A 92 27.13 8.71 31.65
CA PRO A 92 27.66 7.78 32.63
C PRO A 92 26.66 7.75 33.78
N ILE A 93 26.16 6.55 34.10
CA ILE A 93 25.48 6.32 35.37
C ILE A 93 26.56 6.58 36.43
N THR A 94 26.59 7.80 36.96
CA THR A 94 27.40 8.15 38.13
C THR A 94 26.85 7.32 39.31
N PRO A 95 27.68 6.47 39.96
CA PRO A 95 27.29 5.70 41.13
C PRO A 95 26.82 6.57 42.29
#